data_AF-A0A2S7PDP7-F1
#
_entry.id   AF-A0A2S7PDP7-F1
#
_cell.length_a   1.000
_cell.length_b   1.000
_cell.length_c   1.000
_cell.angle_alpha   90.00
_cell.angle_beta   90.00
_cell.angle_gamma   90.00
#
_symmetry.space_group_name_H-M   'P 1'
#
loop_
_entity.id
_entity.type
_entity.pdbx_description
1 polymer ?
#
loop_
_entity_poly.entity_id
_entity_poly.type
_entity_poly.pdbx_seq_one_letter_code
_entity_poly.pdbx_strand_id
1 'polypeptide(L)' 'MAFTKRHEFLRDRDQLAARMSGTIKVDDADTEFESFMFAKVDKESGKMEWLIERSVWGPRGGAPEHGVS' A
#
# COMPACT_ATOMS: atom_id res chain seq x y z
N MET A 1 -6.16 -7.71 14.69
CA MET A 1 -7.11 -7.16 13.69
C MET A 1 -6.40 -6.00 13.02
N ALA A 2 -6.24 -6.05 11.70
CA ALA A 2 -5.53 -5.00 10.96
C ALA A 2 -6.48 -3.83 10.69
N PHE A 3 -6.05 -2.60 10.97
CA PHE A 3 -6.78 -1.39 10.61
C PHE A 3 -6.13 -0.80 9.38
N THR A 4 -6.90 -0.65 8.29
CA THR A 4 -6.41 -0.02 7.07
C THR A 4 -7.31 1.16 6.73
N LYS A 5 -6.69 2.29 6.40
CA LYS A 5 -7.34 3.50 5.91
C LYS A 5 -6.86 3.73 4.48
N ARG A 6 -7.81 3.81 3.55
CA ARG A 6 -7.55 4.28 2.18
C ARG A 6 -7.70 5.80 2.17
N HIS A 7 -6.65 6.50 1.77
CA HIS A 7 -6.66 7.96 1.66
C HIS A 7 -7.15 8.38 0.29
N GLU A 8 -6.52 7.86 -0.77
CA GLU A 8 -6.90 8.13 -2.15
C GLU A 8 -6.95 6.85 -2.98
N PHE A 9 -7.84 6.85 -3.97
CA PHE A 9 -7.88 5.86 -5.05
C PHE A 9 -8.23 6.58 -6.34
N LEU A 10 -7.33 6.49 -7.30
CA LEU A 10 -7.47 7.11 -8.61
C LEU A 10 -7.44 6.01 -9.68
N ARG A 11 -8.32 6.17 -10.66
CA ARG A 11 -8.32 5.37 -11.88
C ARG A 11 -8.31 6.29 -13.08
N ASP A 12 -7.32 6.11 -13.93
CA ASP A 12 -7.26 6.72 -15.26
C ASP A 12 -7.09 5.62 -16.30
N ARG A 13 -8.17 5.33 -17.04
CA ARG A 13 -8.24 4.25 -18.03
C ARG A 13 -7.81 2.89 -17.43
N ASP A 14 -6.68 2.38 -17.90
CA ASP A 14 -6.01 1.15 -17.51
C ASP A 14 -5.01 1.33 -16.37
N GLN A 15 -4.81 2.54 -15.85
CA GLN A 15 -3.90 2.81 -14.75
C GLN A 15 -4.67 3.03 -13.45
N LEU A 16 -4.09 2.53 -12.36
CA LEU A 16 -4.57 2.72 -10.99
C LEU A 16 -3.47 3.34 -10.13
N ALA A 17 -3.87 4.22 -9.22
CA ALA A 17 -3.01 4.70 -8.14
C ALA A 17 -3.80 4.69 -6.83
N ALA A 18 -3.17 4.26 -5.74
CA ALA A 18 -3.80 4.26 -4.43
C ALA A 18 -2.79 4.57 -3.32
N ARG A 19 -3.25 5.31 -2.31
CA ARG A 19 -2.51 5.52 -1.06
C ARG A 19 -3.31 4.93 0.09
N MET A 20 -2.68 4.07 0.86
CA MET A 20 -3.28 3.48 2.05
C MET A 20 -2.30 3.54 3.21
N SER A 21 -2.82 3.67 4.42
CA SER A 21 -2.02 3.48 5.63
C SER A 21 -2.75 2.56 6.59
N GLY A 22 -2.04 2.03 7.57
CA GLY A 22 -2.67 1.16 8.55
C GLY A 22 -1.73 0.60 9.59
N THR A 23 -2.28 -0.30 10.40
CA THR A 23 -1.54 -1.09 11.38
C THR A 23 -1.81 -2.57 11.13
N ILE A 24 -0.74 -3.34 11.02
CA ILE A 24 -0.74 -4.80 10.92
C ILE A 24 0.04 -5.41 12.08
N LYS A 25 -0.04 -6.74 12.22
CA LYS A 25 0.84 -7.51 13.11
C LYS A 25 1.95 -8.15 12.29
N VAL A 26 3.21 -7.88 12.65
CA VAL A 26 4.40 -8.57 12.14
C VAL A 26 5.10 -9.14 13.36
N ASP A 27 5.28 -10.47 13.41
CA ASP A 27 5.86 -11.18 14.56
C ASP A 27 5.26 -10.73 15.92
N ASP A 28 3.92 -10.69 15.99
CA ASP A 28 3.11 -10.20 17.13
C ASP A 28 3.26 -8.71 17.51
N ALA A 29 4.19 -7.97 16.90
CA ALA A 29 4.37 -6.53 17.07
C ALA A 29 3.39 -5.72 16.21
N ASP A 30 2.85 -4.62 16.78
CA ASP A 30 2.09 -3.64 15.99
C ASP A 30 3.06 -2.91 15.05
N THR A 31 2.81 -3.02 13.76
CA THR A 31 3.61 -2.39 12.70
C THR A 31 2.72 -1.41 11.95
N GLU A 32 3.13 -0.15 11.89
CA GLU A 32 2.48 0.87 11.07
C GLU A 32 3.05 0.84 9.65
N PHE A 33 2.19 1.08 8.68
CA PHE A 33 2.59 1.18 7.28
C PHE A 33 1.86 2.31 6.56
N GLU A 34 2.51 2.84 5.54
CA GLU A 34 1.94 3.65 4.49
C GLU A 34 2.43 3.12 3.14
N SER A 35 1.50 2.76 2.27
CA SER A 35 1.75 2.19 0.95
C SER A 35 1.20 3.08 -0.15
N PHE A 36 2.00 3.25 -1.20
CA PHE A 36 1.67 3.87 -2.47
C PHE A 36 1.71 2.79 -3.54
N MET A 37 0.56 2.50 -4.12
CA MET A 37 0.39 1.47 -5.14
C MET A 37 0.13 2.11 -6.49
N PHE A 38 0.84 1.64 -7.51
CA PHE A 38 0.63 1.98 -8.91
C PHE A 38 0.41 0.69 -9.68
N ALA A 39 -0.61 0.62 -10.51
CA ALA A 39 -0.91 -0.60 -11.27
C ALA A 39 -1.35 -0.29 -12.70
N LYS A 40 -1.17 -1.26 -13.59
CA LYS A 40 -1.82 -1.32 -14.90
C LYS A 40 -2.72 -2.54 -14.98
N VAL A 41 -3.89 -2.36 -15.57
CA VAL A 41 -4.90 -3.38 -15.75
C VAL A 41 -5.15 -3.53 -17.25
N ASP A 42 -5.00 -4.75 -17.75
CA ASP A 42 -5.36 -5.06 -19.13
C ASP A 42 -6.86 -4.78 -19.34
N LYS A 43 -7.18 -4.04 -20.40
CA LYS A 43 -8.54 -3.53 -20.62
C LYS A 43 -9.53 -4.62 -21.02
N GLU A 44 -9.05 -5.64 -21.73
CA GLU A 44 -9.92 -6.70 -22.25
C GLU A 44 -10.23 -7.74 -21.17
N SER A 45 -9.19 -8.23 -20.49
CA SER A 45 -9.34 -9.28 -19.48
C SER A 45 -9.68 -8.75 -18.09
N GLY A 46 -9.43 -7.45 -17.83
CA GLY A 46 -9.56 -6.86 -16.50
C GLY A 46 -8.51 -7.33 -15.50
N LYS A 47 -7.50 -8.09 -15.94
CA LYS A 47 -6.43 -8.61 -15.09
C LYS A 47 -5.35 -7.55 -14.89
N MET A 48 -4.74 -7.55 -13.70
CA MET A 48 -3.59 -6.71 -13.42
C MET A 48 -2.38 -7.18 -14.24
N GLU A 49 -1.86 -6.33 -15.12
CA GLU A 49 -0.64 -6.59 -15.89
C GLU A 49 0.59 -6.45 -14.99
N TRP A 50 0.62 -5.40 -14.17
CA TRP A 50 1.67 -5.17 -13.19
C TRP A 50 1.18 -4.32 -12.02
N LEU A 51 1.89 -4.45 -10.91
CA LEU A 51 1.73 -3.66 -9.68
C LEU A 51 3.13 -3.27 -9.19
N ILE A 52 3.29 -1.99 -8.87
CA ILE A 52 4.44 -1.48 -8.14
C ILE A 52 3.92 -0.92 -6.84
N GLU A 53 4.41 -1.47 -5.74
CA GLU A 53 4.19 -0.95 -4.40
C GLU A 53 5.46 -0.28 -3.87
N ARG A 54 5.28 0.87 -3.23
CA ARG A 54 6.28 1.57 -2.45
C ARG A 54 5.70 1.82 -1.07
N SER A 55 6.41 1.38 -0.04
CA SER A 55 5.90 1.46 1.33
C SER A 55 6.95 1.96 2.30
N VAL A 56 6.47 2.77 3.24
CA VAL A 56 7.16 3.07 4.49
C VAL A 56 6.50 2.23 5.57
N TRP A 57 7.27 1.44 6.31
CA TRP A 57 6.71 0.64 7.41
C TRP A 57 7.73 0.38 8.51
N GLY A 58 7.23 0.11 9.71
CA GLY A 58 8.04 -0.22 10.88
C GLY A 58 7.20 -0.34 12.16
N PRO A 59 7.83 -0.67 13.29
CA PRO A 59 7.16 -0.79 14.58
C PRO A 59 6.41 0.49 14.92
N ARG A 60 5.21 0.34 15.47
CA ARG A 60 4.37 1.46 15.88
C ARG A 60 5.09 2.34 16.91
N GLY A 61 5.22 3.64 16.60
CA GLY A 61 5.96 4.60 17.42
C GLY A 61 7.49 4.47 17.36
N GLY A 62 8.02 3.58 16.52
CA GLY A 62 9.44 3.41 16.23
C GLY A 62 9.87 4.09 14.93
N ALA A 63 11.16 3.94 14.60
CA ALA A 63 11.67 4.35 13.29
C ALA A 63 11.19 3.37 12.20
N PRO A 64 11.01 3.81 10.94
CA PRO A 64 10.72 2.92 9.83
C PRO A 64 11.85 1.89 9.64
N GLU A 65 11.48 0.63 9.44
CA GLU A 65 12.39 -0.45 9.04
C GLU A 65 12.61 -0.46 7.52
N HIS A 66 11.64 0.05 6.77
CA HIS A 66 11.70 0.15 5.31
C HIS A 66 11.14 1.48 4.84
N GLY A 67 11.76 2.04 3.79
CA GLY A 67 11.42 3.35 3.25
C GLY A 67 12.04 4.50 4.06
N VAL A 68 11.76 5.73 3.64
CA VAL A 68 12.17 6.95 4.34
C VAL A 68 10.94 7.84 4.52
N SER A 69 10.75 8.35 5.74
CA SER A 69 9.65 9.25 6.13
C SER A 69 10.00 10.71 5.87
#